data_AF-A0A2G7H703-F1
#
_entry.id   AF-A0A2G7H703-F1
#
_cell.length_a   1.000
_cell.length_b   1.000
_cell.length_c   1.000
_cell.angle_alpha   90.00
_cell.angle_beta   90.00
_cell.angle_gamma   90.00
#
_symmetry.space_group_name_H-M   'P 1'
#
loop_
_entity.id
_entity.type
_entity.pdbx_description
1 polymer ?
#
loop_
_entity_poly.entity_id
_entity_poly.type
_entity_poly.pdbx_seq_one_letter_code
_entity_poly.pdbx_strand_id
1 'polypeptide(L)'
;MSDERRDVITLSAGQWDALLESLFERDDRLDLRREGETYRRDEVVDAYVMSGHAEALRSADVDGDVWGTLEDIEETADTEEEAWEKIVAFYLGRECVLVRVQDTEEPEEWILGQELARRLGLL
;
A
#
# COMPACT_ATOMS: atom_id res chain seq x y z
N MET A 1 11.52 -6.30 -25.35
CA MET A 1 11.65 -6.26 -23.88
C MET A 1 10.41 -5.56 -23.39
N SER A 2 9.32 -6.31 -23.23
CA SER A 2 8.05 -5.78 -22.73
C SER A 2 8.00 -6.15 -21.27
N ASP A 3 8.64 -5.33 -20.44
CA ASP A 3 8.53 -5.42 -18.99
C ASP A 3 7.26 -4.66 -18.62
N GLU A 4 6.10 -5.30 -18.82
CA GLU A 4 4.88 -4.87 -18.15
C GLU A 4 5.17 -5.05 -16.66
N ARG A 5 5.46 -3.94 -15.97
CA ARG A 5 5.75 -3.86 -14.54
C ARG A 5 4.63 -4.56 -13.75
N ARG A 6 4.79 -5.86 -13.48
CA ARG A 6 3.83 -6.67 -12.71
C ARG A 6 3.72 -6.24 -11.25
N ASP A 7 4.62 -5.37 -10.81
CA ASP A 7 4.76 -4.93 -9.43
C ASP A 7 4.22 -3.51 -9.22
N VAL A 8 3.54 -2.91 -10.22
CA VAL A 8 2.82 -1.64 -10.06
C VAL A 8 1.37 -1.82 -10.47
N ILE A 9 0.47 -1.51 -9.53
CA ILE A 9 -0.98 -1.59 -9.70
C ILE A 9 -1.55 -0.18 -9.60
N THR A 10 -2.47 0.14 -10.50
CA THR A 10 -3.14 1.43 -10.51
C THR A 10 -4.61 1.21 -10.20
N LEU A 11 -5.10 1.91 -9.18
CA LEU A 11 -6.51 1.95 -8.77
C LEU A 11 -7.01 3.39 -8.88
N SER A 12 -8.29 3.60 -9.18
CA SER A 12 -8.92 4.89 -8.88
C SER A 12 -9.24 5.00 -7.39
N ALA A 13 -9.49 6.21 -6.89
CA ALA A 13 -9.95 6.42 -5.51
C ALA A 13 -11.14 5.51 -5.14
N GLY A 14 -12.15 5.38 -6.01
CA GLY A 14 -13.28 4.50 -5.75
C GLY A 14 -12.94 3.00 -5.76
N GLN A 15 -11.92 2.57 -6.50
CA GLN A 15 -11.43 1.18 -6.45
C GLN A 15 -10.62 0.92 -5.18
N TRP A 16 -9.89 1.92 -4.70
CA TRP A 16 -9.19 1.87 -3.41
C TRP A 16 -10.18 1.76 -2.24
N ASP A 17 -11.21 2.61 -2.22
CA ASP A 17 -12.27 2.55 -1.21
C ASP A 17 -12.98 1.18 -1.23
N ALA A 18 -13.33 0.69 -2.42
CA ALA A 18 -13.96 -0.62 -2.58
C ALA A 18 -13.04 -1.78 -2.13
N LEU A 19 -11.72 -1.64 -2.35
CA LEU A 19 -10.75 -2.59 -1.82
C LEU A 19 -10.82 -2.58 -0.29
N LEU A 20 -10.64 -1.42 0.36
CA LEU A 20 -10.65 -1.31 1.82
C LEU A 20 -11.95 -1.85 2.44
N GLU A 21 -13.11 -1.53 1.85
CA GLU A 21 -14.42 -2.04 2.28
C GLU A 21 -14.53 -3.57 2.18
N SER A 22 -13.81 -4.18 1.24
CA SER A 22 -13.75 -5.64 1.08
C SER A 22 -12.83 -6.33 2.08
N LEU A 23 -12.03 -5.59 2.87
CA LEU A 23 -11.07 -6.15 3.80
C LEU A 23 -11.62 -6.25 5.22
N PHE A 24 -10.99 -7.13 6.00
CA PHE A 24 -11.09 -7.14 7.45
C PHE A 24 -9.71 -7.35 8.07
N GLU A 25 -9.55 -6.84 9.29
CA GLU A 25 -8.38 -7.11 10.14
C GLU A 25 -8.85 -7.90 11.37
N ARG A 26 -8.13 -8.98 11.69
CA ARG A 26 -8.32 -9.76 12.92
C ARG A 26 -7.01 -10.40 13.32
N ASP A 27 -6.61 -10.21 14.58
CA ASP A 27 -5.41 -10.82 15.17
C ASP A 27 -4.12 -10.46 14.38
N ASP A 28 -3.95 -9.18 14.06
CA ASP A 28 -2.87 -8.58 13.25
C ASP A 28 -2.80 -9.10 11.81
N ARG A 29 -3.91 -9.68 11.32
CA ARG A 29 -4.00 -10.26 9.98
C ARG A 29 -5.04 -9.54 9.14
N LEU A 30 -4.55 -8.92 8.08
CA LEU A 30 -5.35 -8.40 6.98
C LEU A 30 -5.71 -9.49 5.96
N ASP A 31 -6.99 -9.60 5.61
CA ASP A 31 -7.52 -10.56 4.63
C ASP A 31 -8.84 -10.07 3.98
N LEU A 32 -9.29 -10.76 2.94
CA LEU A 32 -10.54 -10.46 2.23
C LEU A 32 -11.76 -11.00 2.99
N ARG A 33 -12.81 -10.19 3.08
CA ARG A 33 -14.12 -10.63 3.55
C ARG A 33 -14.66 -11.73 2.64
N ARG A 34 -15.36 -12.68 3.26
CA ARG A 34 -15.98 -13.82 2.59
C ARG A 34 -17.48 -13.79 2.74
N GLU A 35 -18.16 -14.17 1.68
CA GLU A 35 -19.61 -14.32 1.68
C GLU A 35 -20.05 -15.34 2.74
N GLY A 36 -21.05 -14.98 3.54
CA GLY A 36 -21.60 -15.84 4.60
C GLY A 36 -20.86 -15.79 5.94
N GLU A 37 -19.73 -15.09 6.03
CA GLU A 37 -19.05 -14.84 7.31
C GLU A 37 -19.59 -13.58 8.02
N THR A 38 -19.41 -13.53 9.34
CA THR A 38 -19.78 -12.37 10.17
C THR A 38 -18.52 -11.68 10.65
N TYR A 39 -18.51 -10.36 10.48
CA TYR A 39 -17.42 -9.48 10.89
C TYR A 39 -17.95 -8.45 11.88
N ARG A 40 -17.19 -8.20 12.94
CA ARG A 40 -17.46 -7.18 13.93
C ARG A 40 -17.05 -5.81 13.37
N ARG A 41 -17.50 -4.76 14.06
CA ARG A 41 -17.25 -3.38 13.65
C ARG A 41 -15.80 -2.96 13.83
N ASP A 42 -15.13 -3.52 14.83
CA ASP A 42 -13.70 -3.34 15.10
C ASP A 42 -12.80 -4.04 14.08
N GLU A 43 -13.36 -4.85 13.19
CA GLU A 43 -12.63 -5.52 12.10
C GLU A 43 -12.76 -4.78 10.76
N VAL A 44 -13.26 -3.53 10.77
CA VAL A 44 -13.34 -2.69 9.57
C VAL A 44 -11.95 -2.12 9.29
N VAL A 45 -11.57 -2.14 8.01
CA VAL A 45 -10.29 -1.62 7.55
C VAL A 45 -10.52 -0.27 6.91
N ASP A 46 -9.81 0.73 7.39
CA ASP A 46 -9.64 2.04 6.75
C ASP A 46 -8.16 2.23 6.37
N ALA A 47 -7.81 3.41 5.84
CA ALA A 47 -6.42 3.72 5.45
C ALA A 47 -5.44 3.64 6.64
N TYR A 48 -5.88 3.96 7.86
CA TYR A 48 -5.05 3.87 9.06
C TYR A 48 -4.79 2.43 9.47
N VAL A 49 -5.78 1.54 9.38
CA VAL A 49 -5.56 0.10 9.60
C VAL A 49 -4.67 -0.48 8.50
N MET A 50 -4.89 -0.07 7.24
CA MET A 50 -4.08 -0.52 6.10
C MET A 50 -2.60 -0.13 6.24
N SER A 51 -2.30 1.05 6.80
CA SER A 51 -0.92 1.52 6.96
C SER A 51 -0.09 0.66 7.92
N GLY A 52 -0.72 0.03 8.91
CA GLY A 52 -0.05 -0.95 9.78
C GLY A 52 0.45 -2.20 9.04
N HIS A 53 0.00 -2.42 7.80
CA HIS A 53 0.40 -3.55 6.96
C HIS A 53 1.22 -3.15 5.72
N ALA A 54 1.40 -1.85 5.47
CA ALA A 54 2.22 -1.36 4.37
C ALA A 54 3.71 -1.40 4.75
N GLU A 55 4.56 -1.67 3.78
CA GLU A 55 6.02 -1.61 3.94
C GLU A 55 6.53 -0.17 3.93
N ALA A 56 5.89 0.67 3.13
CA ALA A 56 6.03 2.13 3.11
C ALA A 56 4.79 2.73 2.42
N LEU A 57 4.51 4.01 2.68
CA LEU A 57 3.44 4.72 1.99
C LEU A 57 3.76 6.20 1.81
N ARG A 58 3.08 6.80 0.84
CA ARG A 58 2.99 8.25 0.66
C ARG A 58 1.53 8.59 0.44
N SER A 59 0.89 9.09 1.50
CA SER A 59 -0.54 9.37 1.57
C SER A 59 -0.77 10.80 2.07
N ALA A 60 -1.91 11.37 1.69
CA ALA A 60 -2.37 12.64 2.23
C ALA A 60 -3.00 12.49 3.63
N ASP A 61 -3.63 11.35 3.89
CA ASP A 61 -4.43 11.10 5.10
C ASP A 61 -3.62 10.41 6.20
N VAL A 62 -2.57 9.68 5.82
CA VAL A 62 -1.71 8.94 6.75
C VAL A 62 -0.26 9.39 6.59
N ASP A 63 0.37 9.78 7.71
CA ASP A 63 1.80 10.08 7.74
C ASP A 63 2.61 8.80 7.52
N GLY A 64 3.27 8.71 6.36
CA GLY A 64 4.08 7.58 5.96
C GLY A 64 5.55 7.64 6.42
N ASP A 65 5.96 8.70 7.10
CA ASP A 65 7.36 8.96 7.51
C ASP A 65 8.38 8.66 6.38
N VAL A 66 8.20 9.35 5.25
CA VAL A 66 9.02 9.16 4.04
C VAL A 66 10.51 9.34 4.34
N TRP A 67 10.87 10.32 5.17
CA TRP A 67 12.26 10.60 5.52
C TRP A 67 12.85 9.56 6.47
N GLY A 68 12.08 9.11 7.48
CA GLY A 68 12.51 8.00 8.35
C GLY A 68 12.69 6.71 7.57
N THR A 69 11.76 6.39 6.67
CA THR A 69 11.87 5.22 5.78
C THR A 69 13.10 5.31 4.87
N LEU A 70 13.40 6.50 4.32
CA LEU A 70 14.60 6.72 3.51
C LEU A 70 15.90 6.48 4.30
N GLU A 71 15.94 6.94 5.55
CA GLU A 71 17.07 6.73 6.47
C GLU A 71 17.24 5.24 6.80
N ASP A 72 16.14 4.53 7.06
CA ASP A 72 16.16 3.09 7.38
C ASP A 72 16.72 2.23 6.24
N ILE A 73 16.53 2.66 4.98
CA ILE A 73 17.11 1.99 3.80
C ILE A 73 18.53 2.48 3.46
N GLU A 74 19.14 3.29 4.32
CA GLU A 74 20.49 3.87 4.18
C GLU A 74 20.67 4.74 2.92
N GLU A 75 19.61 5.42 2.47
CA GLU A 75 19.62 6.31 1.31
C GLU A 75 19.53 7.80 1.70
N THR A 76 19.80 8.68 0.74
CA THR A 76 19.68 10.15 0.92
C THR A 76 19.00 10.78 -0.28
N ALA A 77 18.28 11.87 -0.12
CA ALA A 77 17.62 12.59 -1.20
C ALA A 77 17.53 14.10 -0.90
N ASP A 78 17.48 14.92 -1.94
CA ASP A 78 17.35 16.38 -1.81
C ASP A 78 15.88 16.83 -1.75
N THR A 79 14.96 15.99 -2.22
CA THR A 79 13.51 16.26 -2.23
C THR A 79 12.73 15.03 -1.77
N GLU A 80 11.50 15.26 -1.30
CA GLU A 80 10.59 14.16 -0.92
C GLU A 80 10.19 13.30 -2.14
N GLU A 81 10.09 13.90 -3.32
CA GLU A 81 9.83 13.17 -4.56
C GLU A 81 10.98 12.20 -4.88
N GLU A 82 12.23 12.67 -4.81
CA GLU A 82 13.40 11.81 -5.00
C GLU A 82 13.49 10.74 -3.89
N ALA A 83 13.19 11.11 -2.63
CA ALA A 83 13.13 10.15 -1.52
C ALA A 83 12.14 9.02 -1.82
N TRP A 84 10.93 9.38 -2.25
CA TRP A 84 9.89 8.42 -2.58
C TRP A 84 10.27 7.54 -3.77
N GLU A 85 10.86 8.09 -4.83
CA GLU A 85 11.35 7.31 -5.97
C GLU A 85 12.39 6.24 -5.55
N LYS A 86 13.28 6.59 -4.62
CA LYS A 86 14.30 5.65 -4.08
C LYS A 86 13.67 4.57 -3.22
N ILE A 87 12.72 4.92 -2.35
CA ILE A 87 11.96 3.97 -1.53
C ILE A 87 11.22 2.98 -2.45
N VAL A 88 10.49 3.49 -3.44
CA VAL A 88 9.79 2.65 -4.41
C VAL A 88 10.75 1.69 -5.12
N ALA A 89 11.87 2.20 -5.65
CA ALA A 89 12.86 1.36 -6.32
C ALA A 89 13.43 0.27 -5.40
N PHE A 90 13.71 0.62 -4.14
CA PHE A 90 14.23 -0.30 -3.13
C PHE A 90 13.28 -1.47 -2.86
N TYR A 91 11.99 -1.19 -2.65
CA TYR A 91 11.01 -2.23 -2.32
C TYR A 91 10.57 -3.05 -3.54
N LEU A 92 10.42 -2.42 -4.71
CA LEU A 92 10.13 -3.17 -5.95
C LEU A 92 11.26 -4.15 -6.29
N GLY A 93 12.52 -3.78 -6.00
CA GLY A 93 13.67 -4.70 -6.10
C GLY A 93 13.62 -5.90 -5.14
N ARG A 94 12.67 -5.92 -4.19
CA ARG A 94 12.44 -6.95 -3.17
C ARG A 94 11.06 -7.61 -3.34
N GLU A 95 10.55 -7.62 -4.57
CA GLU A 95 9.29 -8.27 -4.96
C GLU A 95 8.03 -7.66 -4.32
N CYS A 96 8.15 -6.51 -3.66
CA CYS A 96 6.98 -5.77 -3.18
C CYS A 96 6.20 -5.18 -4.35
N VAL A 97 4.95 -4.79 -4.07
CA VAL A 97 4.02 -4.23 -5.04
C VAL A 97 3.69 -2.80 -4.66
N LEU A 98 3.80 -1.89 -5.62
CA LEU A 98 3.34 -0.52 -5.49
C LEU A 98 1.89 -0.40 -5.96
N VAL A 99 0.99 -0.03 -5.06
CA VAL A 99 -0.38 0.37 -5.38
C VAL A 99 -0.42 1.89 -5.49
N ARG A 100 -0.78 2.41 -6.66
CA ARG A 100 -0.99 3.84 -6.91
C ARG A 100 -2.47 4.12 -7.03
N VAL A 101 -2.97 4.99 -6.17
CA VAL A 101 -4.33 5.49 -6.25
C VAL A 101 -4.33 6.77 -7.09
N GLN A 102 -5.13 6.78 -8.14
CA GLN A 102 -5.30 7.91 -9.06
C GLN A 102 -6.57 8.69 -8.73
N ASP A 103 -6.68 9.85 -9.36
CA ASP A 103 -7.80 10.80 -9.20
C ASP A 103 -7.88 11.41 -7.79
N THR A 104 -6.75 11.42 -7.06
CA THR A 104 -6.56 12.11 -5.79
C THR A 104 -5.90 13.49 -6.01
N GLU A 105 -6.16 14.44 -5.12
CA GLU A 105 -5.55 15.78 -5.19
C GLU A 105 -4.07 15.77 -4.79
N GLU A 106 -3.72 14.86 -3.86
CA GLU A 106 -2.40 14.65 -3.32
C GLU A 106 -1.93 13.21 -3.65
N PRO A 107 -0.61 12.91 -3.62
CA PRO A 107 -0.11 11.57 -3.85
C PRO A 107 -0.70 10.54 -2.88
N GLU A 108 -1.08 9.39 -3.43
CA GLU A 108 -1.63 8.27 -2.66
C GLU A 108 -1.04 6.95 -3.20
N GLU A 109 0.06 6.53 -2.58
CA GLU A 109 0.86 5.40 -3.02
C GLU A 109 1.24 4.49 -1.84
N TRP A 110 1.03 3.18 -2.00
CA TRP A 110 1.22 2.17 -0.95
C TRP A 110 2.13 1.06 -1.44
N ILE A 111 3.14 0.72 -0.66
CA ILE A 111 4.02 -0.43 -0.93
C ILE A 111 3.57 -1.60 -0.06
N LEU A 112 3.22 -2.71 -0.70
CA LEU A 112 2.77 -3.93 -0.04
C LEU A 112 3.74 -5.08 -0.30
N GLY A 113 4.01 -5.88 0.72
CA GLY A 113 4.71 -7.15 0.52
C GLY A 113 3.98 -8.05 -0.49
N GLN A 114 4.73 -8.81 -1.28
CA GLN A 114 4.17 -9.63 -2.38
C GLN A 114 3.07 -10.58 -1.93
N GLU A 115 3.27 -11.26 -0.79
CA GLU A 115 2.33 -12.22 -0.24
C GLU A 115 1.03 -11.56 0.20
N LEU A 116 1.13 -10.35 0.77
CA LEU A 116 -0.03 -9.57 1.13
C LEU A 116 -0.79 -9.16 -0.13
N ALA A 117 -0.12 -8.59 -1.12
CA ALA A 117 -0.75 -8.20 -2.38
C ALA A 117 -1.50 -9.36 -3.06
N ARG A 118 -0.90 -10.57 -3.11
CA ARG A 118 -1.59 -11.78 -3.60
C ARG A 118 -2.81 -12.15 -2.76
N ARG A 119 -2.70 -12.09 -1.43
CA ARG A 119 -3.81 -12.39 -0.52
C ARG A 119 -4.98 -11.45 -0.72
N LEU A 120 -4.70 -10.17 -0.97
CA LEU A 120 -5.71 -9.14 -1.23
C LEU A 120 -6.27 -9.18 -2.66
N GLY A 121 -5.83 -10.12 -3.50
CA GLY A 121 -6.32 -10.28 -4.88
C GLY A 121 -5.82 -9.21 -5.86
N LEU A 122 -4.69 -8.58 -5.54
CA LEU A 122 -4.07 -7.54 -6.35
C LEU A 122 -3.13 -8.09 -7.44
N LEU A 123 -2.63 -9.32 -7.28
CA LEU A 123 -1.72 -10.04 -8.20
C LEU A 123 -2.31 -11.35 -8.73
#